data_AF-A0A3B8M197-F1
#
_entry.id   AF-A0A3B8M197-F1
#
_cell.length_a   1.000
_cell.length_b   1.000
_cell.length_c   1.000
_cell.angle_alpha   90.00
_cell.angle_beta   90.00
_cell.angle_gamma   90.00
#
_symmetry.space_group_name_H-M   'P 1'
#
loop_
_entity.id
_entity.type
_entity.pdbx_description
1 polymer ?
#
loop_
_entity_poly.entity_id
_entity_poly.type
_entity_poly.pdbx_seq_one_letter_code
_entity_poly.pdbx_strand_id
1 'polypeptide(L)'
;MVSDPVSLDPDGLTGYQGHRAATTDSKGSFMDNPLAWRPPAINTGSWLTGYSLNALLDRVGTDRIVLPICSLGTPFDDLASLAPLVLPPLYHEALDGGLRTELLDRIGECFPFYSGTRRAGEAAFDVVELPPTQHPPCGPLGQVVTFSVDTAVEEHGPHLPLATDTLQSYAVLERLAAERDGVVIAPPVDYGQLTWGLPFGMSIDITAALLTRYVTGFANAIVEWLQPAAAYVVDVHGSIVHRTAIQDGLAASNIDRWSFRWLHDPLVALSGDRGDQHAGGVETALIEWINPALIDADWWPARRDELLAAQMSLSDAVSLSSDLTAFIERVEHVGLNGIVGGLENYDAVEGTDLAERVLEVARGDLEELFWTR
;
A
#
# COMPACT_ATOMS: atom_id res chain seq x y z
N MET A 1 -54.43 24.08 -15.17
CA MET A 1 -54.88 23.66 -13.83
C MET A 1 -54.27 22.30 -13.56
N VAL A 2 -53.36 22.28 -12.59
CA VAL A 2 -52.87 21.16 -11.77
C VAL A 2 -52.37 19.90 -12.51
N SER A 3 -51.05 19.74 -12.52
CA SER A 3 -50.40 18.43 -12.46
C SER A 3 -49.33 18.53 -11.37
N ASP A 4 -49.51 17.75 -10.32
CA ASP A 4 -48.66 17.71 -9.11
C ASP A 4 -47.20 17.38 -9.43
N PRO A 5 -46.23 17.89 -8.63
CA PRO A 5 -44.85 17.45 -8.71
C PRO A 5 -44.68 16.12 -7.97
N VAL A 6 -44.09 15.14 -8.64
CA VAL A 6 -43.63 13.89 -8.02
C VAL A 6 -42.47 14.20 -7.09
N SER A 7 -42.64 13.80 -5.83
CA SER A 7 -41.67 13.78 -4.75
C SER A 7 -40.39 13.04 -5.15
N LEU A 8 -39.23 13.69 -5.03
CA LEU A 8 -37.93 13.03 -5.02
C LEU A 8 -37.61 12.65 -3.57
N ASP A 9 -37.43 11.35 -3.35
CA ASP A 9 -37.03 10.72 -2.10
C ASP A 9 -35.53 11.02 -1.83
N PRO A 10 -35.13 11.57 -0.66
CA PRO A 10 -33.75 12.00 -0.44
C PRO A 10 -32.80 10.91 0.11
N ASP A 11 -33.24 9.66 0.29
CA ASP A 11 -32.42 8.61 0.93
C ASP A 11 -31.73 7.65 -0.07
N GLY A 12 -31.07 8.21 -1.08
CA GLY A 12 -30.37 7.47 -2.14
C GLY A 12 -28.85 7.32 -1.99
N LEU A 13 -28.28 7.55 -0.80
CA LEU A 13 -26.85 7.38 -0.54
C LEU A 13 -26.60 6.09 0.26
N THR A 14 -26.44 4.97 -0.46
CA THR A 14 -25.92 3.74 0.14
C THR A 14 -24.41 3.90 0.34
N GLY A 15 -24.01 4.35 1.52
CA GLY A 15 -22.64 4.27 1.99
C GLY A 15 -22.16 2.83 2.06
N TYR A 16 -20.88 2.63 1.75
CA TYR A 16 -20.15 1.38 1.94
C TYR A 16 -20.28 0.93 3.41
N GLN A 17 -21.12 -0.08 3.66
CA GLN A 17 -21.20 -0.74 4.95
C GLN A 17 -20.20 -1.89 4.98
N GLY A 18 -19.05 -1.64 5.61
CA GLY A 18 -18.08 -2.67 5.96
C GLY A 18 -18.73 -3.83 6.73
N HIS A 19 -18.31 -5.03 6.34
CA HIS A 19 -18.50 -6.34 6.98
C HIS A 19 -19.86 -6.66 7.65
N ARG A 20 -20.67 -7.46 6.95
CA ARG A 20 -21.52 -8.46 7.60
C ARG A 20 -20.69 -9.69 7.93
N ALA A 21 -20.70 -10.06 9.22
CA ALA A 21 -20.09 -11.29 9.74
C ALA A 21 -20.52 -12.52 8.92
N ALA A 22 -19.54 -13.28 8.45
CA ALA A 22 -19.77 -14.52 7.72
C ALA A 22 -20.49 -15.54 8.60
N THR A 23 -21.56 -16.12 8.05
CA THR A 23 -22.27 -17.25 8.62
C THR A 23 -21.35 -18.46 8.71
N THR A 24 -21.28 -19.06 9.89
CA THR A 24 -20.55 -20.29 10.18
C THR A 24 -21.15 -21.46 9.40
N ASP A 25 -20.42 -21.95 8.39
CA ASP A 25 -20.57 -23.31 7.88
C ASP A 25 -19.23 -24.03 7.99
N SER A 26 -19.24 -25.21 8.62
CA SER A 26 -18.06 -25.95 9.03
C SER A 26 -17.21 -26.44 7.84
N LYS A 27 -15.96 -25.99 7.71
CA LYS A 27 -14.80 -26.69 7.08
C LYS A 27 -13.53 -25.82 7.11
N GLY A 28 -12.53 -26.24 7.90
CA GLY A 28 -11.18 -25.65 7.95
C GLY A 28 -11.09 -24.37 8.79
N SER A 29 -10.18 -24.33 9.76
CA SER A 29 -9.78 -23.05 10.38
C SER A 29 -8.95 -22.32 9.34
N PHE A 30 -9.41 -21.16 8.87
CA PHE A 30 -8.61 -20.25 8.04
C PHE A 30 -8.07 -19.11 8.91
N MET A 31 -7.09 -18.34 8.41
CA MET A 31 -6.74 -17.05 9.01
C MET A 31 -7.98 -16.15 9.04
N ASP A 32 -8.26 -15.51 10.18
CA ASP A 32 -9.53 -14.81 10.40
C ASP A 32 -9.74 -13.59 9.50
N ASN A 33 -8.68 -12.81 9.23
CA ASN A 33 -8.76 -11.62 8.39
C ASN A 33 -7.39 -11.19 7.83
N PRO A 34 -7.10 -11.37 6.51
CA PRO A 34 -5.86 -10.92 5.89
C PRO A 34 -5.74 -9.38 5.80
N LEU A 35 -6.80 -8.63 6.12
CA LEU A 35 -6.89 -7.17 6.05
C LEU A 35 -6.88 -6.50 7.42
N ALA A 36 -6.55 -7.24 8.48
CA ALA A 36 -6.56 -6.71 9.84
C ALA A 36 -5.57 -5.54 10.06
N TRP A 37 -4.58 -5.39 9.16
CA TRP A 37 -3.66 -4.26 9.13
C TRP A 37 -4.30 -2.93 8.72
N ARG A 38 -5.45 -2.94 8.03
CA ARG A 38 -6.13 -1.72 7.57
C ARG A 38 -6.71 -0.97 8.78
N PRO A 39 -6.28 0.28 9.04
CA PRO A 39 -6.81 1.03 10.16
C PRO A 39 -8.26 1.50 9.88
N PRO A 40 -9.10 1.66 10.92
CA PRO A 40 -10.45 2.21 10.75
C PRO A 40 -10.46 3.71 10.43
N ALA A 41 -9.41 4.43 10.81
CA ALA A 41 -9.17 5.84 10.54
C ALA A 41 -7.65 6.12 10.51
N ILE A 42 -7.21 7.14 9.79
CA ILE A 42 -5.81 7.56 9.77
C ILE A 42 -5.34 7.93 11.18
N ASN A 43 -4.05 7.74 11.45
CA ASN A 43 -3.41 8.10 12.71
C ASN A 43 -3.94 7.34 13.94
N THR A 44 -4.48 6.13 13.75
CA THR A 44 -5.00 5.28 14.83
C THR A 44 -4.34 3.91 14.89
N GLY A 45 -4.38 3.29 16.09
CA GLY A 45 -3.83 1.95 16.32
C GLY A 45 -2.31 1.94 16.51
N SER A 46 -1.69 0.78 16.27
CA SER A 46 -0.24 0.59 16.37
C SER A 46 0.43 0.35 15.02
N TRP A 47 -0.34 0.08 13.95
CA TRP A 47 0.24 -0.16 12.64
C TRP A 47 0.77 1.14 12.05
N LEU A 48 2.09 1.21 11.86
CA LEU A 48 2.80 2.45 11.55
C LEU A 48 2.33 3.06 10.24
N THR A 49 2.06 2.22 9.23
CA THR A 49 1.68 2.68 7.89
C THR A 49 0.26 3.27 7.84
N GLY A 50 -0.53 3.15 8.91
CA GLY A 50 -1.81 3.82 9.07
C GLY A 50 -1.73 5.29 9.48
N TYR A 51 -0.51 5.82 9.70
CA TYR A 51 -0.28 7.22 10.07
C TYR A 51 0.14 8.06 8.86
N SER A 52 -0.10 9.37 8.91
CA SER A 52 0.48 10.34 7.98
C SER A 52 1.92 10.69 8.36
N LEU A 53 2.66 11.31 7.44
CA LEU A 53 4.03 11.76 7.67
C LEU A 53 4.15 12.59 8.95
N ASN A 54 3.35 13.64 9.07
CA ASN A 54 3.47 14.60 10.18
C ASN A 54 3.10 13.98 11.53
N ALA A 55 2.07 13.13 11.57
CA ALA A 55 1.72 12.42 12.81
C ALA A 55 2.85 11.48 13.27
N LEU A 56 3.58 10.86 12.34
CA LEU A 56 4.76 10.06 12.68
C LEU A 56 5.94 10.93 13.13
N LEU A 57 6.15 12.10 12.53
CA LEU A 57 7.22 13.01 12.94
C LEU A 57 7.08 13.47 14.41
N ASP A 58 5.86 13.55 14.93
CA ASP A 58 5.59 13.88 16.34
C ASP A 58 5.82 12.70 17.30
N ARG A 59 5.76 11.47 16.79
CA ARG A 59 5.89 10.25 17.60
C ARG A 59 7.27 9.63 17.54
N VAL A 60 7.99 9.80 16.43
CA VAL A 60 9.33 9.24 16.23
C VAL A 60 10.31 9.82 17.26
N GLY A 61 11.12 8.96 17.87
CA GLY A 61 12.03 9.32 18.97
C GLY A 61 11.37 9.36 20.36
N THR A 62 10.04 9.33 20.43
CA THR A 62 9.29 9.19 21.69
C THR A 62 8.74 7.77 21.83
N ASP A 63 8.05 7.30 20.80
CA ASP A 63 7.47 5.96 20.78
C ASP A 63 8.45 4.92 20.26
N ARG A 64 8.42 3.76 20.89
CA ARG A 64 9.18 2.59 20.43
C ARG A 64 8.58 2.10 19.11
N ILE A 65 9.45 1.91 18.11
CA ILE A 65 9.10 1.32 16.81
C ILE A 65 9.67 -0.09 16.72
N VAL A 66 8.87 -1.04 16.25
CA VAL A 66 9.29 -2.43 16.04
C VAL A 66 9.10 -2.84 14.58
N LEU A 67 10.13 -3.45 13.99
CA LEU A 67 10.06 -4.25 12.77
C LEU A 67 9.93 -5.74 13.14
N PRO A 68 8.75 -6.36 12.93
CA PRO A 68 8.59 -7.78 13.16
C PRO A 68 9.21 -8.62 12.03
N ILE A 69 9.78 -9.76 12.41
CA ILE A 69 10.02 -10.89 11.49
C ILE A 69 9.17 -12.04 11.99
N CYS A 70 8.22 -12.53 11.19
CA CYS A 70 7.24 -13.52 11.61
C CYS A 70 6.92 -14.52 10.49
N SER A 71 6.12 -15.54 10.79
CA SER A 71 5.64 -16.46 9.77
C SER A 71 4.41 -15.90 9.05
N LEU A 72 4.22 -16.26 7.78
CA LEU A 72 2.96 -16.00 7.07
C LEU A 72 1.77 -16.53 7.88
N GLY A 73 0.71 -15.73 7.95
CA GLY A 73 -0.50 -16.05 8.72
C GLY A 73 -0.40 -15.79 10.22
N THR A 74 0.70 -15.22 10.72
CA THR A 74 0.78 -14.73 12.11
C THR A 74 -0.40 -13.78 12.39
N PRO A 75 -1.17 -13.97 13.47
CA PRO A 75 -2.30 -13.11 13.79
C PRO A 75 -1.89 -11.64 13.93
N PHE A 76 -2.71 -10.74 13.38
CA PHE A 76 -2.44 -9.31 13.45
C PHE A 76 -2.33 -8.80 14.89
N ASP A 77 -3.19 -9.26 15.81
CA ASP A 77 -3.16 -8.83 17.21
C ASP A 77 -1.84 -9.17 17.90
N ASP A 78 -1.20 -10.29 17.52
CA ASP A 78 0.11 -10.68 18.04
C ASP A 78 1.19 -9.70 17.56
N LEU A 79 1.10 -9.20 16.33
CA LEU A 79 2.01 -8.20 15.77
C LEU A 79 1.73 -6.80 16.32
N ALA A 80 0.47 -6.38 16.31
CA ALA A 80 0.02 -5.05 16.73
C ALA A 80 0.30 -4.77 18.21
N SER A 81 0.46 -5.81 19.04
CA SER A 81 0.78 -5.68 20.46
C SER A 81 2.28 -5.53 20.77
N LEU A 82 3.17 -5.67 19.77
CA LEU A 82 4.62 -5.65 20.00
C LEU A 82 5.17 -4.29 20.45
N ALA A 83 4.57 -3.19 19.99
CA ALA A 83 4.98 -1.83 20.31
C ALA A 83 3.86 -0.80 20.01
N PRO A 84 3.99 0.45 20.52
CA PRO A 84 3.09 1.54 20.14
C PRO A 84 3.08 1.89 18.65
N LEU A 85 4.18 1.58 17.95
CA LEU A 85 4.33 1.69 16.50
C LEU A 85 4.99 0.41 15.96
N VAL A 86 4.34 -0.24 15.01
CA VAL A 86 4.76 -1.52 14.42
C VAL A 86 4.83 -1.35 12.91
N LEU A 87 6.02 -1.57 12.35
CA LEU A 87 6.25 -1.64 10.91
C LEU A 87 5.63 -2.94 10.35
N PRO A 88 5.30 -2.98 9.04
CA PRO A 88 4.88 -4.21 8.40
C PRO A 88 5.94 -5.33 8.55
N PRO A 89 5.55 -6.60 8.66
CA PRO A 89 6.50 -7.67 8.94
C PRO A 89 7.35 -8.02 7.71
N LEU A 90 8.54 -8.57 7.97
CA LEU A 90 9.19 -9.47 7.02
C LEU A 90 8.78 -10.92 7.33
N TYR A 91 8.58 -11.73 6.29
CA TYR A 91 8.12 -13.11 6.47
C TYR A 91 9.25 -14.12 6.42
N HIS A 92 9.36 -15.00 7.41
CA HIS A 92 10.38 -16.07 7.47
C HIS A 92 10.46 -16.88 6.19
N GLU A 93 9.29 -17.25 5.65
CA GLU A 93 9.16 -18.10 4.47
C GLU A 93 9.61 -17.40 3.17
N ALA A 94 9.63 -16.06 3.18
CA ALA A 94 10.07 -15.25 2.04
C ALA A 94 11.56 -14.89 2.09
N LEU A 95 12.27 -15.27 3.15
CA LEU A 95 13.65 -14.89 3.40
C LEU A 95 14.63 -16.06 3.27
N ASP A 96 15.77 -15.80 2.65
CA ASP A 96 16.99 -16.57 2.85
C ASP A 96 17.95 -15.83 3.82
N GLY A 97 19.00 -16.51 4.32
CA GLY A 97 19.92 -15.92 5.29
C GLY A 97 20.69 -14.69 4.79
N GLY A 98 20.97 -14.60 3.48
CA GLY A 98 21.59 -13.44 2.86
C GLY A 98 20.60 -12.31 2.67
N LEU A 99 19.43 -12.61 2.10
CA LEU A 99 18.37 -11.65 1.84
C LEU A 99 17.88 -10.98 3.13
N ARG A 100 17.73 -11.74 4.21
CA ARG A 100 17.37 -11.20 5.53
C ARG A 100 18.33 -10.10 5.97
N THR A 101 19.64 -10.37 5.87
CA THR A 101 20.67 -9.43 6.31
C THR A 101 20.65 -8.18 5.43
N GLU A 102 20.61 -8.35 4.11
CA GLU A 102 20.59 -7.24 3.15
C GLU A 102 19.35 -6.36 3.29
N LEU A 103 18.17 -6.95 3.52
CA LEU A 103 16.93 -6.19 3.76
C LEU A 103 17.01 -5.41 5.07
N LEU A 104 17.45 -6.03 6.17
CA LEU A 104 17.57 -5.34 7.46
C LEU A 104 18.57 -4.18 7.40
N ASP A 105 19.71 -4.39 6.76
CA ASP A 105 20.72 -3.35 6.56
C ASP A 105 20.15 -2.19 5.74
N ARG A 106 19.45 -2.50 4.62
CA ARG A 106 18.86 -1.46 3.76
C ARG A 106 17.72 -0.72 4.46
N ILE A 107 16.83 -1.42 5.16
CA ILE A 107 15.76 -0.79 5.96
C ILE A 107 16.37 0.13 7.03
N GLY A 108 17.43 -0.31 7.71
CA GLY A 108 18.17 0.49 8.68
C GLY A 108 18.84 1.74 8.10
N GLU A 109 19.23 1.71 6.83
CA GLU A 109 19.76 2.88 6.13
C GLU A 109 18.66 3.91 5.78
N CYS A 110 17.44 3.44 5.54
CA CYS A 110 16.31 4.26 5.09
C CYS A 110 15.46 4.84 6.23
N PHE A 111 15.21 4.05 7.28
CA PHE A 111 14.16 4.34 8.24
C PHE A 111 14.67 4.49 9.68
N PRO A 112 14.14 5.44 10.48
CA PRO A 112 13.03 6.36 10.16
C PRO A 112 13.42 7.55 9.26
N PHE A 113 14.72 7.87 9.18
CA PHE A 113 15.25 8.94 8.35
C PHE A 113 16.43 8.40 7.55
N TYR A 114 16.43 8.65 6.24
CA TYR A 114 17.48 8.16 5.36
C TYR A 114 18.84 8.69 5.80
N SER A 115 19.87 7.84 5.75
CA SER A 115 21.22 8.14 6.24
C SER A 115 21.89 9.37 5.62
N GLY A 116 21.44 9.79 4.42
CA GLY A 116 21.89 11.01 3.75
C GLY A 116 21.20 12.30 4.18
N THR A 117 20.17 12.25 5.03
CA THR A 117 19.41 13.43 5.49
C THR A 117 19.99 14.04 6.77
N ARG A 118 19.64 15.28 7.09
CA ARG A 118 20.06 15.95 8.33
C ARG A 118 19.58 15.27 9.60
N ARG A 119 18.50 14.47 9.50
CA ARG A 119 17.85 13.78 10.62
C ARG A 119 18.34 12.33 10.80
N ALA A 120 19.33 11.91 10.02
CA ALA A 120 19.91 10.59 10.13
C ALA A 120 20.37 10.30 11.57
N GLY A 121 19.94 9.16 12.11
CA GLY A 121 20.29 8.70 13.46
C GLY A 121 19.54 9.39 14.61
N GLU A 122 18.56 10.25 14.35
CA GLU A 122 17.71 10.84 15.41
C GLU A 122 16.82 9.81 16.11
N ALA A 123 16.47 8.72 15.42
CA ALA A 123 15.64 7.66 15.92
C ALA A 123 16.03 6.31 15.30
N ALA A 124 15.60 5.23 15.94
CA ALA A 124 15.82 3.86 15.49
C ALA A 124 14.56 3.02 15.70
N PHE A 125 14.57 1.82 15.14
CA PHE A 125 13.57 0.79 15.39
C PHE A 125 14.26 -0.47 15.95
N ASP A 126 13.52 -1.28 16.69
CA ASP A 126 13.97 -2.60 17.13
C ASP A 126 13.50 -3.67 16.14
N VAL A 127 14.32 -4.69 15.90
CA VAL A 127 13.88 -5.90 15.21
C VAL A 127 13.39 -6.91 16.24
N VAL A 128 12.16 -7.40 16.08
CA VAL A 128 11.60 -8.48 16.91
C VAL A 128 11.30 -9.68 16.03
N GLU A 129 12.06 -10.75 16.24
CA GLU A 129 11.89 -12.00 15.52
C GLU A 129 11.02 -12.97 16.33
N LEU A 130 9.83 -13.26 15.82
CA LEU A 130 8.93 -14.25 16.39
C LEU A 130 9.36 -15.66 15.95
N PRO A 131 9.15 -16.70 16.78
CA PRO A 131 9.48 -18.07 16.41
C PRO A 131 8.74 -18.49 15.12
N PRO A 132 9.43 -19.12 14.14
CA PRO A 132 8.78 -19.66 12.96
C PRO A 132 7.65 -20.62 13.34
N THR A 133 6.46 -20.37 12.81
CA THR A 133 5.23 -21.06 13.19
C THR A 133 4.38 -21.32 11.94
N GLN A 134 3.85 -22.54 11.79
CA GLN A 134 2.91 -22.81 10.71
C GLN A 134 1.51 -22.33 11.10
N HIS A 135 0.96 -21.42 10.30
CA HIS A 135 -0.40 -20.92 10.46
C HIS A 135 -1.36 -21.51 9.43
N PRO A 136 -2.65 -21.65 9.75
CA PRO A 136 -3.65 -22.06 8.78
C PRO A 136 -3.67 -21.10 7.57
N PRO A 137 -4.00 -21.59 6.36
CA PRO A 137 -4.12 -20.75 5.18
C PRO A 137 -5.18 -19.67 5.35
N CYS A 138 -5.03 -18.53 4.66
CA CYS A 138 -6.03 -17.44 4.68
C CYS A 138 -7.30 -17.71 3.87
N GLY A 139 -7.37 -18.85 3.17
CA GLY A 139 -8.55 -19.27 2.43
C GLY A 139 -8.44 -20.69 1.89
N PRO A 140 -9.42 -21.14 1.10
CA PRO A 140 -9.38 -22.46 0.48
C PRO A 140 -8.17 -22.62 -0.45
N LEU A 141 -7.58 -23.82 -0.44
CA LEU A 141 -6.47 -24.16 -1.33
C LEU A 141 -6.91 -24.27 -2.79
N GLY A 142 -5.98 -24.11 -3.74
CA GLY A 142 -6.24 -24.34 -5.17
C GLY A 142 -7.08 -23.25 -5.85
N GLN A 143 -7.24 -22.10 -5.20
CA GLN A 143 -7.97 -20.94 -5.71
C GLN A 143 -7.03 -19.96 -6.43
N VAL A 144 -7.59 -18.89 -7.01
CA VAL A 144 -6.77 -17.77 -7.48
C VAL A 144 -6.41 -16.91 -6.28
N VAL A 145 -5.13 -16.85 -5.93
CA VAL A 145 -4.64 -15.99 -4.84
C VAL A 145 -4.40 -14.59 -5.36
N THR A 146 -4.69 -13.57 -4.56
CA THR A 146 -4.42 -12.17 -4.90
C THR A 146 -3.68 -11.49 -3.77
N PHE A 147 -2.69 -10.67 -4.12
CA PHE A 147 -1.95 -9.83 -3.17
C PHE A 147 -1.36 -8.65 -3.92
N SER A 148 -1.02 -7.60 -3.20
CA SER A 148 -0.28 -6.49 -3.79
C SER A 148 1.21 -6.55 -3.46
N VAL A 149 1.99 -5.90 -4.30
CA VAL A 149 3.37 -5.54 -4.00
C VAL A 149 3.44 -4.02 -4.12
N ASP A 150 3.21 -3.35 -2.99
CA ASP A 150 3.14 -1.88 -2.90
C ASP A 150 4.19 -1.39 -1.89
N THR A 151 4.64 -0.15 -2.04
CA THR A 151 5.55 0.53 -1.11
C THR A 151 4.79 1.07 0.11
N ALA A 152 4.34 0.18 1.01
CA ALA A 152 3.47 0.56 2.13
C ALA A 152 4.13 1.52 3.14
N VAL A 153 5.47 1.53 3.21
CA VAL A 153 6.24 2.48 4.01
C VAL A 153 6.81 3.56 3.09
N GLU A 154 5.91 4.42 2.61
CA GLU A 154 6.22 5.59 1.78
C GLU A 154 5.35 6.75 2.24
N GLU A 155 5.96 7.88 2.60
CA GLU A 155 5.19 9.05 3.00
C GLU A 155 4.32 9.54 1.84
N HIS A 156 3.06 9.88 2.11
CA HIS A 156 2.12 10.42 1.11
C HIS A 156 1.63 11.80 1.53
N GLY A 157 2.59 12.67 1.83
CA GLY A 157 2.34 14.01 2.29
C GLY A 157 1.70 14.09 3.68
N PRO A 158 1.22 15.29 4.06
CA PRO A 158 0.67 15.52 5.38
C PRO A 158 -0.69 14.87 5.64
N HIS A 159 -1.46 14.57 4.59
CA HIS A 159 -2.89 14.27 4.69
C HIS A 159 -3.26 12.80 4.43
N LEU A 160 -2.40 12.02 3.78
CA LEU A 160 -2.65 10.60 3.48
C LEU A 160 -1.78 9.67 4.34
N PRO A 161 -2.24 8.44 4.60
CA PRO A 161 -1.47 7.45 5.32
C PRO A 161 -0.29 6.95 4.47
N LEU A 162 0.76 6.46 5.12
CA LEU A 162 1.87 5.81 4.42
C LEU A 162 1.41 4.63 3.54
N ALA A 163 0.41 3.85 3.99
CA ALA A 163 -0.15 2.72 3.25
C ALA A 163 -1.10 3.13 2.10
N THR A 164 -0.98 4.34 1.53
CA THR A 164 -1.89 4.83 0.49
C THR A 164 -1.98 3.88 -0.70
N ASP A 165 -0.86 3.39 -1.21
CA ASP A 165 -0.81 2.42 -2.31
C ASP A 165 -1.51 1.11 -1.93
N THR A 166 -1.14 0.53 -0.78
CA THR A 166 -1.69 -0.75 -0.31
C THR A 166 -3.19 -0.66 -0.04
N LEU A 167 -3.68 0.46 0.50
CA LEU A 167 -5.12 0.67 0.72
C LEU A 167 -5.90 0.65 -0.60
N GLN A 168 -5.37 1.31 -1.64
CA GLN A 168 -5.98 1.32 -2.97
C GLN A 168 -6.01 -0.08 -3.59
N SER A 169 -4.88 -0.79 -3.58
CA SER A 169 -4.78 -2.16 -4.07
C SER A 169 -5.80 -3.07 -3.40
N TYR A 170 -5.88 -3.04 -2.07
CA TYR A 170 -6.76 -3.95 -1.34
C TYR A 170 -8.24 -3.59 -1.43
N ALA A 171 -8.60 -2.31 -1.61
CA ALA A 171 -9.98 -1.93 -1.92
C ALA A 171 -10.46 -2.57 -3.25
N VAL A 172 -9.58 -2.64 -4.25
CA VAL A 172 -9.86 -3.34 -5.52
C VAL A 172 -9.96 -4.85 -5.30
N LEU A 173 -8.98 -5.46 -4.62
CA LEU A 173 -8.95 -6.91 -4.39
C LEU A 173 -10.17 -7.39 -3.57
N GLU A 174 -10.59 -6.62 -2.56
CA GLU A 174 -11.81 -6.88 -1.79
C GLU A 174 -13.05 -6.89 -2.67
N ARG A 175 -13.15 -5.91 -3.57
CA ARG A 175 -14.30 -5.81 -4.47
C ARG A 175 -14.34 -7.00 -5.43
N LEU A 176 -13.21 -7.38 -6.00
CA LEU A 176 -13.10 -8.55 -6.88
C LEU A 176 -13.45 -9.85 -6.14
N ALA A 177 -12.98 -10.02 -4.90
CA ALA A 177 -13.29 -11.20 -4.09
C ALA A 177 -14.76 -11.28 -3.68
N ALA A 178 -15.42 -10.13 -3.48
CA ALA A 178 -16.86 -10.08 -3.22
C ALA A 178 -17.71 -10.38 -4.47
N GLU A 179 -17.19 -10.06 -5.67
CA GLU A 179 -17.87 -10.26 -6.95
C GLU A 179 -17.65 -11.66 -7.55
N ARG A 180 -16.56 -12.35 -7.17
CA ARG A 180 -16.18 -13.63 -7.77
C ARG A 180 -15.70 -14.65 -6.74
N ASP A 181 -16.41 -15.77 -6.67
CA ASP A 181 -15.99 -16.94 -5.89
C ASP A 181 -14.63 -17.49 -6.39
N GLY A 182 -13.81 -17.94 -5.45
CA GLY A 182 -12.51 -18.54 -5.74
C GLY A 182 -11.36 -17.54 -5.88
N VAL A 183 -11.58 -16.29 -5.47
CA VAL A 183 -10.54 -15.28 -5.26
C VAL A 183 -10.17 -15.29 -3.77
N VAL A 184 -8.90 -15.53 -3.46
CA VAL A 184 -8.39 -15.57 -2.08
C VAL A 184 -7.40 -14.44 -1.89
N ILE A 185 -7.70 -13.54 -0.95
CA ILE A 185 -6.83 -12.41 -0.63
C ILE A 185 -5.74 -12.88 0.36
N ALA A 186 -4.48 -12.71 -0.03
CA ALA A 186 -3.31 -12.95 0.81
C ALA A 186 -2.75 -11.62 1.38
N PRO A 187 -1.90 -11.67 2.42
CA PRO A 187 -1.21 -10.48 2.93
C PRO A 187 -0.35 -9.77 1.88
N PRO A 188 -0.09 -8.46 2.03
CA PRO A 188 0.72 -7.70 1.09
C PRO A 188 2.20 -8.04 1.18
N VAL A 189 2.93 -7.70 0.11
CA VAL A 189 4.36 -7.40 0.17
C VAL A 189 4.49 -5.89 0.37
N ASP A 190 4.77 -5.48 1.60
CA ASP A 190 4.75 -4.07 2.04
C ASP A 190 6.03 -3.25 1.74
N TYR A 191 7.07 -3.92 1.24
CA TYR A 191 8.38 -3.31 1.01
C TYR A 191 8.73 -3.34 -0.47
N GLY A 192 8.97 -2.16 -1.03
CA GLY A 192 9.21 -1.96 -2.46
C GLY A 192 10.40 -1.07 -2.77
N GLN A 193 10.52 -0.72 -4.05
CA GLN A 193 11.53 0.21 -4.57
C GLN A 193 10.90 1.59 -4.70
N LEU A 194 11.43 2.60 -4.00
CA LEU A 194 10.85 3.95 -3.97
C LEU A 194 11.40 4.86 -5.05
N THR A 195 10.56 5.79 -5.50
CA THR A 195 10.99 6.82 -6.45
C THR A 195 11.42 8.11 -5.77
N TRP A 196 10.68 8.57 -4.74
CA TRP A 196 10.85 9.94 -4.22
C TRP A 196 10.85 10.10 -2.68
N GLY A 197 10.37 9.14 -1.90
CA GLY A 197 10.06 9.37 -0.47
C GLY A 197 11.25 9.54 0.49
N LEU A 198 12.45 9.04 0.16
CA LEU A 198 13.61 9.05 1.07
C LEU A 198 14.00 10.43 1.66
N PRO A 199 14.01 11.54 0.89
CA PRO A 199 14.30 12.88 1.38
C PRO A 199 13.35 13.40 2.47
N PHE A 200 12.11 12.92 2.51
CA PHE A 200 11.07 13.38 3.44
C PHE A 200 11.07 12.61 4.77
N GLY A 201 11.70 11.43 4.78
CA GLY A 201 11.69 10.51 5.92
C GLY A 201 10.46 9.58 5.90
N MET A 202 10.37 8.72 6.92
CA MET A 202 9.29 7.73 7.09
C MET A 202 9.06 6.84 5.85
N SER A 203 10.10 6.62 5.05
CA SER A 203 10.03 5.92 3.77
C SER A 203 11.14 4.88 3.66
N ILE A 204 10.85 3.71 3.10
CA ILE A 204 11.78 2.59 2.93
C ILE A 204 11.91 2.21 1.45
N ASP A 205 13.12 2.29 0.91
CA ASP A 205 13.47 1.77 -0.41
C ASP A 205 14.32 0.51 -0.27
N ILE A 206 13.80 -0.66 -0.64
CA ILE A 206 14.58 -1.90 -0.65
C ILE A 206 15.35 -2.12 -1.96
N THR A 207 15.34 -1.18 -2.91
CA THR A 207 15.94 -1.32 -4.24
C THR A 207 15.28 -2.40 -5.11
N ALA A 208 15.43 -2.28 -6.43
CA ALA A 208 14.90 -3.25 -7.38
C ALA A 208 15.45 -4.67 -7.16
N ALA A 209 16.74 -4.79 -6.84
CA ALA A 209 17.39 -6.10 -6.72
C ALA A 209 16.90 -6.89 -5.49
N LEU A 210 16.76 -6.24 -4.32
CA LEU A 210 16.19 -6.93 -3.16
C LEU A 210 14.70 -7.17 -3.34
N LEU A 211 13.98 -6.26 -3.98
CA LEU A 211 12.57 -6.46 -4.29
C LEU A 211 12.34 -7.71 -5.14
N THR A 212 13.09 -7.88 -6.24
CA THR A 212 12.99 -9.09 -7.08
C THR A 212 13.20 -10.36 -6.26
N ARG A 213 14.23 -10.39 -5.39
CA ARG A 213 14.50 -11.55 -4.52
C ARG A 213 13.38 -11.77 -3.50
N TYR A 214 12.87 -10.70 -2.89
CA TYR A 214 11.83 -10.79 -1.87
C TYR A 214 10.49 -11.23 -2.46
N VAL A 215 10.09 -10.68 -3.62
CA VAL A 215 8.90 -11.14 -4.36
C VAL A 215 9.05 -12.60 -4.78
N THR A 216 10.24 -13.03 -5.21
CA THR A 216 10.49 -14.45 -5.53
C THR A 216 10.24 -15.34 -4.31
N GLY A 217 10.83 -15.00 -3.17
CA GLY A 217 10.67 -15.74 -1.92
C GLY A 217 9.23 -15.75 -1.42
N PHE A 218 8.57 -14.58 -1.45
CA PHE A 218 7.19 -14.43 -1.03
C PHE A 218 6.22 -15.24 -1.91
N ALA A 219 6.36 -15.16 -3.23
CA ALA A 219 5.54 -15.94 -4.15
C ALA A 219 5.72 -17.46 -3.94
N ASN A 220 6.95 -17.91 -3.67
CA ASN A 220 7.22 -19.31 -3.31
C ASN A 220 6.52 -19.71 -2.00
N ALA A 221 6.60 -18.84 -0.99
CA ALA A 221 5.93 -19.06 0.29
C ALA A 221 4.40 -19.13 0.12
N ILE A 222 3.82 -18.28 -0.74
CA ILE A 222 2.40 -18.34 -1.11
C ILE A 222 2.05 -19.66 -1.81
N VAL A 223 2.91 -20.16 -2.71
CA VAL A 223 2.71 -21.47 -3.36
C VAL A 223 2.67 -22.60 -2.34
N GLU A 224 3.57 -22.59 -1.36
CA GLU A 224 3.61 -23.61 -0.30
C GLU A 224 2.41 -23.50 0.65
N TRP A 225 2.01 -22.27 1.01
CA TRP A 225 0.98 -22.02 2.01
C TRP A 225 -0.45 -22.19 1.46
N LEU A 226 -0.71 -21.74 0.23
CA LEU A 226 -2.06 -21.68 -0.35
C LEU A 226 -2.27 -22.63 -1.53
N GLN A 227 -1.19 -23.19 -2.11
CA GLN A 227 -1.25 -24.08 -3.28
C GLN A 227 -2.18 -23.53 -4.37
N PRO A 228 -2.00 -22.27 -4.81
CA PRO A 228 -2.95 -21.59 -5.66
C PRO A 228 -2.97 -22.18 -7.07
N ALA A 229 -4.12 -22.10 -7.74
CA ALA A 229 -4.20 -22.42 -9.17
C ALA A 229 -3.56 -21.32 -10.04
N ALA A 230 -3.55 -20.08 -9.55
CA ALA A 230 -2.81 -18.95 -10.12
C ALA A 230 -2.71 -17.79 -9.13
N ALA A 231 -1.82 -16.83 -9.39
CA ALA A 231 -1.84 -15.53 -8.71
C ALA A 231 -2.34 -14.39 -9.60
N TYR A 232 -3.05 -13.44 -8.99
CA TYR A 232 -3.25 -12.11 -9.52
C TYR A 232 -2.55 -11.10 -8.62
N VAL A 233 -1.47 -10.52 -9.13
CA VAL A 233 -0.60 -9.61 -8.37
C VAL A 233 -0.83 -8.19 -8.84
N VAL A 234 -1.04 -7.27 -7.90
CA VAL A 234 -1.33 -5.87 -8.21
C VAL A 234 -0.29 -4.92 -7.61
N ASP A 235 -0.18 -3.74 -8.19
CA ASP A 235 0.68 -2.64 -7.74
C ASP A 235 -0.01 -1.31 -8.09
N VAL A 236 0.13 -0.31 -7.24
CA VAL A 236 -0.30 1.07 -7.51
C VAL A 236 0.91 1.98 -7.75
N HIS A 237 2.07 1.64 -7.19
CA HIS A 237 3.25 2.49 -7.19
C HIS A 237 3.72 2.84 -8.62
N GLY A 238 3.96 4.13 -8.89
CA GLY A 238 4.16 4.64 -10.26
C GLY A 238 5.45 4.21 -10.97
N SER A 239 6.43 3.64 -10.24
CA SER A 239 7.76 3.33 -10.77
C SER A 239 7.76 2.21 -11.81
N ILE A 240 8.31 2.45 -13.00
CA ILE A 240 8.55 1.39 -14.00
C ILE A 240 9.58 0.38 -13.48
N VAL A 241 10.58 0.86 -12.72
CA VAL A 241 11.63 0.01 -12.15
C VAL A 241 11.04 -0.96 -11.12
N HIS A 242 10.12 -0.46 -10.29
CA HIS A 242 9.38 -1.26 -9.31
C HIS A 242 8.58 -2.38 -9.99
N ARG A 243 7.74 -2.00 -10.95
CA ARG A 243 6.91 -2.94 -11.74
C ARG A 243 7.73 -4.01 -12.45
N THR A 244 8.89 -3.63 -12.99
CA THR A 244 9.81 -4.58 -13.64
C THR A 244 10.38 -5.57 -12.63
N ALA A 245 10.83 -5.08 -11.46
CA ALA A 245 11.37 -5.93 -10.42
C ALA A 245 10.35 -6.93 -9.86
N ILE A 246 9.07 -6.52 -9.74
CA ILE A 246 7.96 -7.41 -9.36
C ILE A 246 7.80 -8.53 -10.39
N GLN A 247 7.67 -8.18 -11.67
CA GLN A 247 7.49 -9.17 -12.74
C GLN A 247 8.67 -10.14 -12.84
N ASP A 248 9.90 -9.64 -12.69
CA ASP A 248 11.10 -10.47 -12.65
C ASP A 248 11.08 -11.44 -11.46
N GLY A 249 10.60 -10.98 -10.29
CA GLY A 249 10.46 -11.82 -9.10
C GLY A 249 9.41 -12.91 -9.26
N LEU A 250 8.25 -12.58 -9.85
CA LEU A 250 7.20 -13.54 -10.18
C LEU A 250 7.70 -14.57 -11.20
N ALA A 251 8.40 -14.14 -12.25
CA ALA A 251 8.98 -15.01 -13.27
C ALA A 251 10.07 -15.94 -12.72
N ALA A 252 10.79 -15.54 -11.68
CA ALA A 252 11.80 -16.35 -11.01
C ALA A 252 11.23 -17.30 -9.93
N SER A 253 9.95 -17.16 -9.59
CA SER A 253 9.28 -17.96 -8.57
C SER A 253 8.73 -19.29 -9.11
N ASN A 254 8.21 -20.11 -8.20
CA ASN A 254 7.58 -21.40 -8.47
C ASN A 254 6.08 -21.26 -8.79
N ILE A 255 5.58 -20.05 -9.01
CA ILE A 255 4.18 -19.86 -9.38
C ILE A 255 3.99 -20.04 -10.89
N ASP A 256 3.36 -21.14 -11.27
CA ASP A 256 3.26 -21.53 -12.68
C ASP A 256 2.40 -20.58 -13.53
N ARG A 257 1.32 -20.06 -12.93
CA ARG A 257 0.36 -19.18 -13.61
C ARG A 257 0.14 -17.91 -12.80
N TRP A 258 0.40 -16.76 -13.40
CA TRP A 258 0.18 -15.48 -12.76
C TRP A 258 -0.18 -14.39 -13.79
N SER A 259 -0.84 -13.34 -13.30
CA SER A 259 -1.04 -12.09 -14.01
C SER A 259 -0.65 -10.93 -13.10
N PHE A 260 -0.04 -9.90 -13.68
CA PHE A 260 0.39 -8.69 -12.99
C PHE A 260 -0.37 -7.47 -13.53
N ARG A 261 -0.87 -6.62 -12.63
CA ARG A 261 -1.58 -5.39 -12.97
C ARG A 261 -1.05 -4.20 -12.18
N TRP A 262 -0.54 -3.20 -12.91
CA TRP A 262 -0.44 -1.86 -12.36
C TRP A 262 -1.82 -1.19 -12.42
N LEU A 263 -2.45 -0.98 -11.26
CA LEU A 263 -3.86 -0.58 -11.15
C LEU A 263 -4.11 0.86 -11.61
N HIS A 264 -3.10 1.72 -11.61
CA HIS A 264 -3.22 3.11 -12.09
C HIS A 264 -3.09 3.26 -13.62
N ASP A 265 -2.83 2.19 -14.36
CA ASP A 265 -2.76 2.20 -15.83
C ASP A 265 -3.99 2.89 -16.51
N PRO A 266 -5.25 2.59 -16.16
CA PRO A 266 -6.42 3.27 -16.74
C PRO A 266 -6.59 4.74 -16.28
N LEU A 267 -5.75 5.22 -15.35
CA LEU A 267 -5.85 6.54 -14.75
C LEU A 267 -4.78 7.52 -15.27
N VAL A 268 -3.81 7.07 -16.07
CA VAL A 268 -2.66 7.89 -16.53
C VAL A 268 -3.07 9.25 -17.11
N ALA A 269 -4.16 9.31 -17.88
CA ALA A 269 -4.66 10.56 -18.49
C ALA A 269 -5.27 11.56 -17.47
N LEU A 270 -5.57 11.10 -16.26
CA LEU A 270 -6.15 11.85 -15.15
C LEU A 270 -5.10 12.14 -14.06
N SER A 271 -4.06 11.31 -13.95
CA SER A 271 -2.95 11.48 -13.03
C SER A 271 -1.70 11.99 -13.75
N GLY A 272 -0.89 11.07 -14.28
CA GLY A 272 0.47 11.34 -14.70
C GLY A 272 0.59 12.33 -15.85
N ASP A 273 -0.30 12.27 -16.82
CA ASP A 273 -0.36 13.23 -17.94
C ASP A 273 -0.72 14.65 -17.47
N ARG A 274 -1.28 14.78 -16.26
CA ARG A 274 -1.63 16.04 -15.60
C ARG A 274 -0.65 16.44 -14.50
N GLY A 275 0.48 15.74 -14.38
CA GLY A 275 1.50 16.03 -13.38
C GLY A 275 1.15 15.64 -11.95
N ASP A 276 0.11 14.82 -11.74
CA ASP A 276 -0.31 14.25 -10.46
C ASP A 276 0.31 12.85 -10.33
N GLN A 277 1.32 12.71 -9.47
CA GLN A 277 2.15 11.52 -9.41
C GLN A 277 2.30 10.91 -8.02
N HIS A 278 2.20 11.71 -6.97
CA HIS A 278 2.40 11.23 -5.61
C HIS A 278 1.68 12.12 -4.60
N ALA A 279 0.82 11.51 -3.78
CA ALA A 279 -0.04 12.15 -2.80
C ALA A 279 -0.89 13.30 -3.37
N GLY A 280 -1.16 13.26 -4.67
CA GLY A 280 -1.90 14.30 -5.39
C GLY A 280 -3.40 14.06 -5.39
N GLY A 281 -4.10 14.67 -6.33
CA GLY A 281 -5.56 14.73 -6.34
C GLY A 281 -6.21 13.37 -6.57
N VAL A 282 -5.65 12.56 -7.46
CA VAL A 282 -6.14 11.21 -7.82
C VAL A 282 -6.09 10.27 -6.62
N GLU A 283 -4.96 10.22 -5.91
CA GLU A 283 -4.81 9.37 -4.71
C GLU A 283 -5.68 9.86 -3.57
N THR A 284 -5.74 11.18 -3.38
CA THR A 284 -6.62 11.79 -2.36
C THR A 284 -8.09 11.41 -2.60
N ALA A 285 -8.56 11.50 -3.85
CA ALA A 285 -9.94 11.13 -4.21
C ALA A 285 -10.20 9.62 -4.05
N LEU A 286 -9.22 8.77 -4.36
CA LEU A 286 -9.33 7.32 -4.18
C LEU A 286 -9.36 6.92 -2.70
N ILE A 287 -8.48 7.48 -1.86
CA ILE A 287 -8.52 7.23 -0.41
C ILE A 287 -9.83 7.73 0.21
N GLU A 288 -10.33 8.89 -0.22
CA GLU A 288 -11.63 9.39 0.22
C GLU A 288 -12.78 8.44 -0.14
N TRP A 289 -12.77 7.90 -1.35
CA TRP A 289 -13.75 6.91 -1.81
C TRP A 289 -13.68 5.61 -0.99
N ILE A 290 -12.48 5.15 -0.64
CA ILE A 290 -12.30 3.95 0.19
C ILE A 290 -12.90 4.17 1.58
N ASN A 291 -12.48 5.24 2.26
CA ASN A 291 -13.01 5.64 3.56
C ASN A 291 -12.54 7.07 3.89
N PRO A 292 -13.44 8.06 3.99
CA PRO A 292 -13.07 9.44 4.33
C PRO A 292 -12.32 9.58 5.66
N ALA A 293 -12.50 8.64 6.60
CA ALA A 293 -11.77 8.65 7.87
C ALA A 293 -10.27 8.30 7.71
N LEU A 294 -9.83 7.86 6.54
CA LEU A 294 -8.42 7.63 6.20
C LEU A 294 -7.71 8.90 5.72
N ILE A 295 -8.40 10.04 5.65
CA ILE A 295 -7.79 11.33 5.34
C ILE A 295 -7.64 12.13 6.64
N ASP A 296 -6.49 12.77 6.81
CA ASP A 296 -6.25 13.62 7.96
C ASP A 296 -7.07 14.91 7.85
N ALA A 297 -8.16 14.98 8.60
CA ALA A 297 -9.08 16.12 8.60
C ALA A 297 -8.45 17.42 9.15
N ASP A 298 -7.33 17.34 9.87
CA ASP A 298 -6.57 18.51 10.30
C ASP A 298 -5.79 19.14 9.14
N TRP A 299 -5.60 18.41 8.04
CA TRP A 299 -4.91 18.86 6.82
C TRP A 299 -5.84 19.05 5.63
N TRP A 300 -6.66 18.06 5.29
CA TRP A 300 -7.50 18.09 4.10
C TRP A 300 -9.00 18.12 4.44
N PRO A 301 -9.81 18.96 3.76
CA PRO A 301 -9.44 19.93 2.73
C PRO A 301 -9.03 21.30 3.30
N ALA A 302 -9.08 21.49 4.62
CA ALA A 302 -9.03 22.81 5.25
C ALA A 302 -7.71 23.58 5.02
N ARG A 303 -6.59 22.88 4.83
CA ARG A 303 -5.25 23.47 4.65
C ARG A 303 -4.70 23.25 3.23
N ARG A 304 -5.59 23.07 2.25
CA ARG A 304 -5.23 22.86 0.84
C ARG A 304 -4.24 23.90 0.31
N ASP A 305 -4.44 25.19 0.60
CA ASP A 305 -3.53 26.24 0.11
C ASP A 305 -2.11 26.08 0.67
N GLU A 306 -1.96 25.59 1.91
CA GLU A 306 -0.66 25.31 2.51
C GLU A 306 0.00 24.09 1.85
N LEU A 307 -0.79 23.05 1.54
CA LEU A 307 -0.31 21.88 0.83
C LEU A 307 0.17 22.23 -0.59
N LEU A 308 -0.61 23.02 -1.32
CA LEU A 308 -0.27 23.48 -2.67
C LEU A 308 0.96 24.40 -2.68
N ALA A 309 1.18 25.17 -1.62
CA ALA A 309 2.35 26.04 -1.53
C ALA A 309 3.66 25.27 -1.27
N ALA A 310 3.58 24.08 -0.67
CA ALA A 310 4.72 23.27 -0.28
C ALA A 310 4.89 21.97 -1.09
N GLN A 311 4.02 21.69 -2.07
CA GLN A 311 4.21 20.57 -2.99
C GLN A 311 5.38 20.80 -3.94
N MET A 312 5.99 19.72 -4.40
CA MET A 312 6.97 19.74 -5.50
C MET A 312 6.25 19.59 -6.84
N SER A 313 6.73 20.24 -7.91
CA SER A 313 6.24 19.93 -9.26
C SER A 313 6.83 18.62 -9.79
N LEU A 314 6.11 17.91 -10.66
CA LEU A 314 6.66 16.72 -11.31
C LEU A 314 7.95 17.01 -12.10
N SER A 315 8.03 18.16 -12.77
CA SER A 315 9.23 18.55 -13.50
C SER A 315 10.44 18.69 -12.58
N ASP A 316 10.25 19.30 -11.40
CA ASP A 316 11.31 19.43 -10.40
C ASP A 316 11.75 18.05 -9.91
N ALA A 317 10.79 17.18 -9.54
CA ALA A 317 11.09 15.82 -9.08
C ALA A 317 11.88 15.03 -10.12
N VAL A 318 11.41 14.97 -11.37
CA VAL A 318 12.10 14.26 -12.47
C VAL A 318 13.52 14.79 -12.66
N SER A 319 13.72 16.10 -12.61
CA SER A 319 15.06 16.70 -12.77
C SER A 319 16.04 16.32 -11.66
N LEU A 320 15.54 16.04 -10.45
CA LEU A 320 16.31 15.70 -9.26
C LEU A 320 16.45 14.19 -9.05
N SER A 321 15.62 13.36 -9.71
CA SER A 321 15.55 11.90 -9.55
C SER A 321 16.90 11.17 -9.60
N SER A 322 17.84 11.67 -10.41
CA SER A 322 19.16 11.05 -10.61
C SER A 322 20.24 11.55 -9.65
N ASP A 323 19.95 12.57 -8.83
CA ASP A 323 20.84 13.13 -7.83
C ASP A 323 20.12 13.27 -6.49
N LEU A 324 20.14 12.17 -5.73
CA LEU A 324 19.49 12.10 -4.43
C LEU A 324 20.04 13.14 -3.44
N THR A 325 21.32 13.54 -3.56
CA THR A 325 21.90 14.57 -2.66
C THR A 325 21.27 15.92 -2.93
N ALA A 326 21.22 16.33 -4.21
CA ALA A 326 20.56 17.56 -4.61
C ALA A 326 19.06 17.55 -4.27
N PHE A 327 18.40 16.39 -4.38
CA PHE A 327 17.00 16.25 -4.03
C PHE A 327 16.77 16.44 -2.51
N ILE A 328 17.59 15.81 -1.67
CA ILE A 328 17.56 16.01 -0.22
C ILE A 328 17.74 17.49 0.12
N GLU A 329 18.77 18.14 -0.43
CA GLU A 329 19.00 19.58 -0.20
C GLU A 329 17.79 20.44 -0.60
N ARG A 330 17.14 20.13 -1.72
CA ARG A 330 15.95 20.83 -2.20
C ARG A 330 14.78 20.70 -1.22
N VAL A 331 14.46 19.48 -0.81
CA VAL A 331 13.36 19.19 0.14
C VAL A 331 13.61 19.90 1.47
N GLU A 332 14.82 19.76 1.99
CA GLU A 332 15.23 20.26 3.29
C GLU A 332 15.37 21.78 3.37
N HIS A 333 15.76 22.44 2.28
CA HIS A 333 15.92 23.90 2.23
C HIS A 333 14.59 24.62 2.02
N VAL A 334 13.73 24.07 1.18
CA VAL A 334 12.43 24.68 0.84
C VAL A 334 11.36 24.31 1.87
N GLY A 335 11.48 23.14 2.51
CA GLY A 335 10.44 22.61 3.40
C GLY A 335 9.29 22.01 2.60
N LEU A 336 9.60 21.18 1.61
CA LEU A 336 8.59 20.52 0.78
C LEU A 336 7.88 19.43 1.59
N ASN A 337 6.61 19.17 1.24
CA ASN A 337 5.70 18.41 2.07
C ASN A 337 5.48 16.94 1.66
N GLY A 338 6.17 16.45 0.63
CA GLY A 338 6.04 15.07 0.14
C GLY A 338 5.19 14.95 -1.12
N ILE A 339 4.24 15.86 -1.34
CA ILE A 339 3.35 15.82 -2.51
C ILE A 339 4.16 16.14 -3.78
N VAL A 340 4.04 15.28 -4.80
CA VAL A 340 4.65 15.49 -6.12
C VAL A 340 3.56 15.76 -7.16
N GLY A 341 3.21 17.04 -7.21
CA GLY A 341 2.38 17.67 -8.22
C GLY A 341 0.90 17.29 -8.18
N GLY A 342 0.07 18.15 -8.76
CA GLY A 342 -1.28 17.79 -9.20
C GLY A 342 -2.31 17.59 -8.09
N LEU A 343 -2.05 18.02 -6.85
CA LEU A 343 -3.09 18.04 -5.80
C LEU A 343 -4.32 18.86 -6.23
N GLU A 344 -4.12 19.91 -7.03
CA GLU A 344 -5.20 20.69 -7.62
C GLU A 344 -6.11 19.89 -8.57
N ASN A 345 -5.69 18.73 -9.07
CA ASN A 345 -6.51 17.88 -9.94
C ASN A 345 -7.64 17.19 -9.19
N TYR A 346 -7.63 17.20 -7.85
CA TYR A 346 -8.70 16.63 -7.02
C TYR A 346 -10.09 17.13 -7.46
N ASP A 347 -10.25 18.42 -7.75
CA ASP A 347 -11.56 19.00 -8.13
C ASP A 347 -12.06 18.52 -9.50
N ALA A 348 -11.20 17.87 -10.30
CA ALA A 348 -11.48 17.43 -11.66
C ALA A 348 -11.69 15.92 -11.76
N VAL A 349 -11.69 15.20 -10.63
CA VAL A 349 -11.85 13.75 -10.56
C VAL A 349 -12.85 13.38 -9.47
N GLU A 350 -13.50 12.23 -9.64
CA GLU A 350 -14.40 11.66 -8.64
C GLU A 350 -13.88 10.27 -8.29
N GLY A 351 -13.67 9.99 -7.00
CA GLY A 351 -13.08 8.72 -6.55
C GLY A 351 -13.86 7.48 -7.04
N THR A 352 -15.19 7.58 -7.14
CA THR A 352 -16.04 6.51 -7.68
C THR A 352 -15.74 6.22 -9.16
N ASP A 353 -15.57 7.27 -9.98
CA ASP A 353 -15.28 7.11 -11.41
C ASP A 353 -13.87 6.55 -11.63
N LEU A 354 -12.91 6.97 -10.81
CA LEU A 354 -11.56 6.42 -10.82
C LEU A 354 -11.58 4.93 -10.45
N ALA A 355 -12.24 4.57 -9.35
CA ALA A 355 -12.33 3.20 -8.88
C ALA A 355 -13.00 2.26 -9.90
N GLU A 356 -14.09 2.69 -10.56
CA GLU A 356 -14.74 1.85 -11.57
C GLU A 356 -13.86 1.62 -12.81
N ARG A 357 -13.05 2.61 -13.23
CA ARG A 357 -12.09 2.41 -14.33
C ARG A 357 -11.03 1.36 -13.98
N VAL A 358 -10.53 1.39 -12.75
CA VAL A 358 -9.57 0.39 -12.24
C VAL A 358 -10.22 -0.98 -12.17
N LEU A 359 -11.42 -1.08 -11.61
CA LEU A 359 -12.18 -2.32 -11.47
C LEU A 359 -12.55 -2.93 -12.81
N GLU A 360 -12.89 -2.15 -13.83
CA GLU A 360 -13.21 -2.65 -15.16
C GLU A 360 -12.04 -3.44 -15.77
N VAL A 361 -10.82 -2.89 -15.72
CA VAL A 361 -9.61 -3.57 -16.20
C VAL A 361 -9.31 -4.80 -15.35
N ALA A 362 -9.36 -4.66 -14.02
CA ALA A 362 -9.01 -5.74 -13.10
C ALA A 362 -9.97 -6.94 -13.19
N ARG A 363 -11.27 -6.69 -13.45
CA ARG A 363 -12.26 -7.76 -13.74
C ARG A 363 -11.87 -8.54 -14.99
N GLY A 364 -11.43 -7.86 -16.05
CA GLY A 364 -10.97 -8.48 -17.29
C GLY A 364 -9.75 -9.39 -17.09
N ASP A 365 -8.75 -8.93 -16.33
CA ASP A 365 -7.56 -9.74 -16.00
C ASP A 365 -7.95 -11.03 -15.27
N LEU A 366 -8.88 -10.91 -14.32
CA LEU A 366 -9.34 -12.04 -13.52
C LEU A 366 -10.13 -13.05 -14.36
N GLU A 367 -10.98 -12.57 -15.28
CA GLU A 367 -11.68 -13.45 -16.22
C GLU A 367 -10.72 -14.30 -17.05
N GLU A 368 -9.63 -13.71 -17.56
CA GLU A 368 -8.61 -14.42 -18.34
C GLU A 368 -7.91 -15.50 -17.50
N LEU A 369 -7.56 -15.18 -16.25
CA LEU A 369 -6.98 -16.15 -15.33
C LEU A 369 -7.91 -17.35 -15.12
N PHE A 370 -9.19 -17.12 -14.79
CA PHE A 370 -10.10 -18.23 -14.52
C PHE A 370 -10.48 -19.05 -15.76
N TRP A 371 -10.39 -18.49 -16.96
CA TRP A 371 -10.71 -19.19 -18.21
C TRP A 371 -9.60 -20.13 -18.67
N THR A 372 -8.33 -19.75 -18.44
CA THR A 372 -7.16 -20.45 -18.98
C THR A 372 -6.70 -21.56 -18.03
N ARG A 373 -7.28 -22.76 -18.13
CA ARG A 373 -6.97 -23.92 -17.25
C ARG A 373 -5.61 -24.55 -17.50
#